data_AF-A0A9X2BSB1-F1
#
_entry.id   AF-A0A9X2BSB1-F1
#
_cell.length_a   1.000
_cell.length_b   1.000
_cell.length_c   1.000
_cell.angle_alpha   90.00
_cell.angle_beta   90.00
_cell.angle_gamma   90.00
#
_symmetry.space_group_name_H-M   'P 1'
#
loop_
_entity.id
_entity.type
_entity.pdbx_description
1 polymer ?
#
loop_
_entity_poly.entity_id
_entity_poly.type
_entity_poly.pdbx_seq_one_letter_code
_entity_poly.pdbx_strand_id
1 'polypeptide(L)'
;MHHIAADEARSAHEAVTGTVGAAPSPAAGAAVDAGACGAGACGAGACGTPSGRGRRDRLRHGTAELHAALDAALTGAGYFDDAMGYRRYLLAVLPLQQGLEAALDLAGAAALLPDWPARRRAPLGRSALARLGDAPVPPAVLPVPAGRGAVLAGLYVLEGATLGGAVLARRLREVGVPPPALRFLDPHGARRGAMWRGFLARLEAAPLSPGEEAALCPAARAVFARFAACLLPSRRPPATQP
;
A
#
# COMPACT_ATOMS: atom_id res chain seq x y z
N MET A 1 6.89 -5.19 25.79
CA MET A 1 6.75 -5.48 24.35
C MET A 1 6.49 -4.20 23.54
N HIS A 2 7.43 -3.25 23.46
CA HIS A 2 7.19 -1.94 22.82
C HIS A 2 8.07 -1.61 21.58
N HIS A 3 9.13 -2.37 21.30
CA HIS A 3 10.15 -1.94 20.33
C HIS A 3 9.76 -2.02 18.84
N ILE A 4 9.01 -3.04 18.40
CA ILE A 4 8.77 -3.29 16.97
C ILE A 4 8.06 -2.11 16.26
N ALA A 5 7.18 -1.40 16.97
CA ALA A 5 6.48 -0.23 16.41
C ALA A 5 7.31 1.07 16.39
N ALA A 6 8.49 1.09 17.01
CA ALA A 6 9.38 2.24 17.02
C ALA A 6 10.39 2.21 15.87
N ASP A 7 10.90 1.03 15.49
CA ASP A 7 11.85 0.89 14.38
C ASP A 7 11.22 1.24 13.02
N GLU A 8 9.95 0.85 12.80
CA GLU A 8 9.22 1.21 11.57
C GLU A 8 8.96 2.73 11.43
N ALA A 9 9.15 3.52 12.50
CA ALA A 9 9.14 4.98 12.44
C ALA A 9 10.56 5.60 12.32
N ARG A 10 11.59 4.95 12.88
CA ARG A 10 12.98 5.45 12.88
C ARG A 10 13.66 5.28 11.53
N SER A 11 13.50 4.12 10.90
CA SER A 11 14.15 3.79 9.62
C SER A 11 13.72 4.71 8.45
N ALA A 12 12.61 5.44 8.60
CA ALA A 12 12.17 6.46 7.63
C ALA A 12 12.88 7.83 7.78
N HIS A 13 13.58 8.07 8.90
CA HIS A 13 14.22 9.36 9.17
C HIS A 13 15.69 9.38 8.70
N GLU A 14 16.43 8.30 8.95
CA GLU A 14 17.85 8.16 8.61
C GLU A 14 18.11 8.15 7.09
N ALA A 15 17.10 7.81 6.28
CA ALA A 15 17.16 7.82 4.82
C ALA A 15 17.19 9.23 4.18
N VAL A 16 17.01 10.30 4.97
CA VAL A 16 16.93 11.70 4.47
C VAL A 16 18.27 12.44 4.56
N THR A 17 19.25 11.92 5.31
CA THR A 17 20.54 12.57 5.57
C THR A 17 21.73 11.78 4.98
N GLY A 18 21.69 11.52 3.67
CA GLY A 18 22.77 10.88 2.91
C GLY A 18 23.55 11.87 2.04
N THR A 19 24.81 12.14 2.38
CA THR A 19 25.65 13.18 1.76
C THR A 19 26.02 12.89 0.30
N VAL A 20 26.15 13.95 -0.51
CA VAL A 20 26.65 13.90 -1.89
C VAL A 20 28.09 13.36 -1.96
N GLY A 21 28.33 12.38 -2.83
CA GLY A 21 29.64 11.80 -3.13
C GLY A 21 29.80 11.53 -4.63
N ALA A 22 31.01 11.70 -5.17
CA ALA A 22 31.27 11.69 -6.61
C ALA A 22 31.43 10.28 -7.21
N ALA A 23 31.18 10.17 -8.53
CA ALA A 23 31.32 8.93 -9.29
C ALA A 23 32.70 8.83 -10.01
N PRO A 24 33.30 7.64 -10.09
CA PRO A 24 34.38 7.32 -11.03
C PRO A 24 33.88 6.48 -12.24
N SER A 25 34.59 6.57 -13.36
CA SER A 25 34.38 5.77 -14.59
C SER A 25 35.33 4.54 -14.63
N PRO A 26 35.09 3.52 -15.49
CA PRO A 26 35.73 2.21 -15.36
C PRO A 26 37.05 2.05 -16.14
N ALA A 27 37.85 1.05 -15.74
CA ALA A 27 39.00 0.52 -16.48
C ALA A 27 39.13 -1.01 -16.29
N ALA A 28 39.81 -1.69 -17.22
CA ALA A 28 39.82 -3.15 -17.38
C ALA A 28 40.85 -3.91 -16.50
N GLY A 29 40.68 -5.23 -16.36
CA GLY A 29 41.64 -6.17 -15.75
C GLY A 29 41.25 -7.64 -16.02
N ALA A 30 42.22 -8.48 -16.40
CA ALA A 30 42.00 -9.84 -16.93
C ALA A 30 42.10 -10.98 -15.87
N ALA A 31 41.72 -12.20 -16.27
CA ALA A 31 42.37 -13.53 -16.07
C ALA A 31 43.17 -13.82 -14.76
N VAL A 32 43.20 -15.01 -14.13
CA VAL A 32 42.68 -16.39 -14.37
C VAL A 32 42.49 -17.07 -12.96
N ASP A 33 42.43 -18.37 -12.65
CA ASP A 33 42.69 -19.68 -13.32
C ASP A 33 41.91 -20.85 -12.64
N ALA A 34 42.20 -22.10 -13.01
CA ALA A 34 41.50 -23.32 -12.58
C ALA A 34 42.12 -24.06 -11.36
N GLY A 35 41.29 -24.88 -10.69
CA GLY A 35 41.69 -25.82 -9.63
C GLY A 35 40.63 -26.93 -9.49
N ALA A 36 41.04 -28.17 -9.19
CA ALA A 36 40.23 -29.36 -9.52
C ALA A 36 39.72 -30.21 -8.33
N CYS A 37 38.69 -31.01 -8.64
CA CYS A 37 38.19 -32.23 -7.99
C CYS A 37 38.53 -32.55 -6.52
N GLY A 38 37.48 -32.72 -5.71
CA GLY A 38 37.47 -33.58 -4.53
C GLY A 38 36.12 -34.30 -4.42
N ALA A 39 36.11 -35.64 -4.45
CA ALA A 39 34.89 -36.44 -4.35
C ALA A 39 34.65 -36.94 -2.92
N GLY A 40 33.42 -36.80 -2.42
CA GLY A 40 32.97 -37.32 -1.13
C GLY A 40 31.47 -37.60 -1.18
N ALA A 41 31.06 -38.74 -0.64
CA ALA A 41 29.69 -39.28 -0.80
C ALA A 41 28.90 -39.29 0.53
N CYS A 42 27.67 -39.80 0.43
CA CYS A 42 26.72 -40.08 1.52
C CYS A 42 25.97 -38.86 2.12
N GLY A 43 24.63 -38.89 2.03
CA GLY A 43 23.76 -37.82 2.55
C GLY A 43 22.33 -37.85 1.98
N ALA A 44 21.59 -38.94 2.17
CA ALA A 44 20.19 -39.00 1.74
C ALA A 44 19.30 -38.13 2.66
N GLY A 45 18.76 -37.02 2.14
CA GLY A 45 18.00 -36.06 2.93
C GLY A 45 17.33 -34.92 2.15
N ALA A 46 16.96 -35.14 0.89
CA ALA A 46 16.51 -34.07 -0.01
C ALA A 46 14.98 -33.83 0.02
N CYS A 47 14.49 -32.97 0.92
CA CYS A 47 13.37 -32.06 0.60
C CYS A 47 13.26 -30.87 1.59
N GLY A 48 14.26 -29.98 1.56
CA GLY A 48 14.18 -28.65 2.15
C GLY A 48 15.22 -27.76 1.46
N THR A 49 14.91 -26.62 0.84
CA THR A 49 13.66 -25.85 0.81
C THR A 49 13.36 -25.35 -0.63
N PRO A 50 12.51 -24.33 -0.84
CA PRO A 50 13.11 -23.00 -0.93
C PRO A 50 12.58 -22.02 0.14
N SER A 51 13.47 -21.22 0.72
CA SER A 51 13.18 -20.21 1.76
C SER A 51 12.37 -19.03 1.22
N GLY A 52 11.09 -19.27 0.91
CA GLY A 52 10.16 -18.27 0.39
C GLY A 52 9.66 -17.32 1.48
N ARG A 53 9.86 -16.01 1.27
CA ARG A 53 9.20 -14.95 2.04
C ARG A 53 7.67 -15.11 2.01
N GLY A 54 7.00 -14.89 3.14
CA GLY A 54 5.54 -14.98 3.27
C GLY A 54 4.78 -14.01 2.35
N ARG A 55 3.47 -14.19 2.18
CA ARG A 55 2.67 -13.37 1.24
C ARG A 55 2.71 -11.88 1.60
N ARG A 56 2.68 -11.54 2.89
CA ARG A 56 2.91 -10.19 3.43
C ARG A 56 4.23 -9.61 2.92
N ASP A 57 5.31 -10.35 3.02
CA ASP A 57 6.66 -9.84 2.72
C ASP A 57 6.91 -9.76 1.21
N ARG A 58 6.34 -10.71 0.43
CA ARG A 58 6.28 -10.65 -1.04
C ARG A 58 5.51 -9.42 -1.51
N LEU A 59 4.35 -9.13 -0.91
CA LEU A 59 3.56 -7.93 -1.20
C LEU A 59 4.28 -6.65 -0.78
N ARG A 60 4.79 -6.58 0.47
CA ARG A 60 5.56 -5.43 0.99
C ARG A 60 6.71 -5.08 0.08
N HIS A 61 7.51 -6.06 -0.32
CA HIS A 61 8.64 -5.86 -1.22
C HIS A 61 8.18 -5.49 -2.65
N GLY A 62 7.23 -6.23 -3.21
CA GLY A 62 6.70 -6.01 -4.57
C GLY A 62 5.94 -4.69 -4.77
N THR A 63 5.56 -3.98 -3.70
CA THR A 63 4.93 -2.66 -3.76
C THR A 63 5.75 -1.53 -3.10
N ALA A 64 6.95 -1.81 -2.56
CA ALA A 64 7.73 -0.84 -1.77
C ALA A 64 7.99 0.48 -2.52
N GLU A 65 8.45 0.40 -3.77
CA GLU A 65 8.72 1.56 -4.63
C GLU A 65 7.47 2.40 -4.89
N LEU A 66 6.32 1.76 -5.13
CA LEU A 66 5.06 2.45 -5.41
C LEU A 66 4.49 3.11 -4.15
N HIS A 67 4.70 2.51 -2.98
CA HIS A 67 4.35 3.11 -1.69
C HIS A 67 5.21 4.34 -1.42
N ALA A 68 6.53 4.22 -1.57
CA ALA A 68 7.47 5.33 -1.36
C ALA A 68 7.25 6.48 -2.34
N ALA A 69 7.03 6.19 -3.63
CA ALA A 69 6.71 7.20 -4.63
C ALA A 69 5.38 7.90 -4.35
N LEU A 70 4.35 7.17 -3.89
CA LEU A 70 3.07 7.78 -3.52
C LEU A 70 3.20 8.67 -2.28
N ASP A 71 3.88 8.22 -1.23
CA ASP A 71 4.12 9.02 -0.01
C ASP A 71 4.93 10.29 -0.30
N ALA A 72 6.02 10.17 -1.09
CA ALA A 72 6.86 11.30 -1.47
C ALA A 72 6.07 12.34 -2.29
N ALA A 73 5.26 11.88 -3.26
CA ALA A 73 4.47 12.77 -4.09
C ALA A 73 3.27 13.39 -3.34
N LEU A 74 2.70 12.69 -2.35
CA LEU A 74 1.71 13.26 -1.42
C LEU A 74 2.31 14.32 -0.48
N THR A 75 3.58 14.16 -0.09
CA THR A 75 4.27 15.05 0.86
C THR A 75 4.41 16.49 0.35
N GLY A 76 4.49 16.69 -0.98
CA GLY A 76 4.53 18.01 -1.61
C GLY A 76 3.18 18.54 -2.13
N ALA A 77 2.09 17.77 -2.02
CA ALA A 77 0.82 18.09 -2.70
C ALA A 77 -0.15 18.99 -1.90
N GLY A 78 0.24 19.42 -0.69
CA GLY A 78 -0.59 20.28 0.16
C GLY A 78 -1.93 19.67 0.57
N TYR A 79 -2.03 18.34 0.61
CA TYR A 79 -3.24 17.60 1.00
C TYR A 79 -3.46 17.53 2.51
N PHE A 80 -2.43 17.82 3.32
CA PHE A 80 -2.44 17.58 4.76
C PHE A 80 -1.97 18.78 5.59
N ASP A 81 -2.11 19.99 5.03
CA ASP A 81 -1.68 21.25 5.64
C ASP A 81 -2.84 22.00 6.30
N ASP A 82 -4.06 21.84 5.76
CA ASP A 82 -5.28 22.42 6.29
C ASP A 82 -6.53 21.58 5.91
N ALA A 83 -7.71 22.04 6.33
CA ALA A 83 -8.98 21.40 6.01
C ALA A 83 -9.35 21.43 4.51
N MET A 84 -8.86 22.41 3.74
CA MET A 84 -9.09 22.51 2.29
C MET A 84 -8.18 21.56 1.51
N GLY A 85 -6.95 21.32 1.97
CA GLY A 85 -6.08 20.24 1.52
C GLY A 85 -6.73 18.90 1.74
N TYR A 86 -7.25 18.65 2.94
CA TYR A 86 -7.93 17.40 3.23
C TYR A 86 -9.22 17.21 2.41
N ARG A 87 -9.96 18.30 2.15
CA ARG A 87 -11.10 18.32 1.23
C ARG A 87 -10.68 17.92 -0.19
N ARG A 88 -9.62 18.52 -0.75
CA ARG A 88 -9.06 18.15 -2.07
C ARG A 88 -8.65 16.68 -2.12
N TYR A 89 -8.01 16.17 -1.06
CA TYR A 89 -7.63 14.76 -0.94
C TYR A 89 -8.85 13.83 -0.96
N LEU A 90 -9.90 14.14 -0.20
CA LEU A 90 -11.14 13.35 -0.17
C LEU A 90 -11.84 13.35 -1.53
N LEU A 91 -11.94 14.49 -2.21
CA LEU A 91 -12.52 14.59 -3.55
C LEU A 91 -11.75 13.73 -4.57
N ALA A 92 -10.43 13.70 -4.50
CA ALA A 92 -9.58 12.89 -5.37
C ALA A 92 -9.66 11.37 -5.07
N VAL A 93 -9.63 10.97 -3.80
CA VAL A 93 -9.47 9.56 -3.40
C VAL A 93 -10.80 8.80 -3.28
N LEU A 94 -11.90 9.48 -2.93
CA LEU A 94 -13.15 8.82 -2.58
C LEU A 94 -13.87 8.14 -3.75
N PRO A 95 -13.89 8.66 -5.00
CA PRO A 95 -14.43 7.93 -6.14
C PRO A 95 -13.74 6.57 -6.34
N LEU A 96 -12.42 6.54 -6.24
CA LEU A 96 -11.62 5.33 -6.37
C LEU A 96 -11.85 4.36 -5.20
N GLN A 97 -11.88 4.86 -3.96
CA GLN A 97 -12.18 4.02 -2.79
C GLN A 97 -13.57 3.37 -2.91
N GLN A 98 -14.59 4.13 -3.35
CA GLN A 98 -15.94 3.61 -3.59
C GLN A 98 -15.96 2.54 -4.68
N GLY A 99 -15.28 2.80 -5.80
CA GLY A 99 -15.15 1.84 -6.90
C GLY A 99 -14.44 0.55 -6.50
N LEU A 100 -13.37 0.64 -5.72
CA LEU A 100 -12.60 -0.51 -5.27
C LEU A 100 -13.33 -1.31 -4.19
N GLU A 101 -14.02 -0.67 -3.25
CA GLU A 101 -14.86 -1.39 -2.29
C GLU A 101 -15.99 -2.15 -3.00
N ALA A 102 -16.68 -1.53 -3.97
CA ALA A 102 -17.73 -2.19 -4.75
C ALA A 102 -17.18 -3.34 -5.64
N ALA A 103 -16.02 -3.15 -6.27
CA ALA A 103 -15.40 -4.21 -7.08
C ALA A 103 -14.91 -5.39 -6.22
N LEU A 104 -14.47 -5.15 -4.99
CA LEU A 104 -14.12 -6.20 -4.01
C LEU A 104 -15.37 -6.91 -3.46
N ASP A 105 -16.47 -6.19 -3.23
CA ASP A 105 -17.77 -6.79 -2.86
C ASP A 105 -18.26 -7.74 -3.97
N LEU A 106 -18.24 -7.32 -5.23
CA LEU A 106 -18.60 -8.14 -6.40
C LEU A 106 -17.66 -9.35 -6.59
N ALA A 107 -16.37 -9.21 -6.25
CA ALA A 107 -15.41 -10.32 -6.28
C ALA A 107 -15.48 -11.24 -5.05
N GLY A 108 -16.47 -11.07 -4.16
CA GLY A 108 -16.71 -11.96 -3.04
C GLY A 108 -15.72 -11.80 -1.87
N ALA A 109 -15.17 -10.60 -1.65
CA ALA A 109 -14.20 -10.33 -0.57
C ALA A 109 -14.64 -10.82 0.82
N ALA A 110 -15.94 -10.78 1.13
CA ALA A 110 -16.50 -11.28 2.38
C ALA A 110 -16.29 -12.81 2.59
N ALA A 111 -16.12 -13.60 1.53
CA ALA A 111 -15.81 -15.03 1.65
C ALA A 111 -14.36 -15.30 2.10
N LEU A 112 -13.46 -14.34 1.87
CA LEU A 112 -12.05 -14.42 2.27
C LEU A 112 -11.81 -13.71 3.61
N LEU A 113 -12.53 -12.61 3.84
CA LEU A 113 -12.43 -11.75 5.02
C LEU A 113 -13.85 -11.47 5.56
N PRO A 114 -14.43 -12.34 6.42
CA PRO A 114 -15.85 -12.24 6.82
C PRO A 114 -16.26 -10.94 7.53
N ASP A 115 -15.32 -10.21 8.13
CA ASP A 115 -15.56 -8.91 8.75
C ASP A 115 -15.32 -7.72 7.79
N TRP A 116 -15.04 -7.99 6.51
CA TRP A 116 -14.92 -6.99 5.44
C TRP A 116 -16.06 -5.95 5.38
N PRO A 117 -17.35 -6.31 5.56
CA PRO A 117 -18.43 -5.33 5.56
C PRO A 117 -18.26 -4.19 6.58
N ALA A 118 -17.52 -4.43 7.67
CA ALA A 118 -17.21 -3.48 8.74
C ALA A 118 -15.80 -2.83 8.62
N ARG A 119 -14.99 -3.24 7.65
CA ARG A 119 -13.68 -2.65 7.32
C ARG A 119 -13.78 -1.56 6.25
N ARG A 120 -14.73 -1.71 5.31
CA ARG A 120 -15.08 -0.70 4.29
C ARG A 120 -15.19 0.71 4.88
N ARG A 121 -14.44 1.66 4.29
CA ARG A 121 -14.25 3.02 4.79
C ARG A 121 -14.85 4.09 3.87
N ALA A 122 -15.31 3.77 2.65
CA ALA A 122 -15.99 4.74 1.80
C ALA A 122 -17.23 5.41 2.45
N PRO A 123 -18.05 4.74 3.28
CA PRO A 123 -19.13 5.41 4.03
C PRO A 123 -18.61 6.50 4.99
N LEU A 124 -17.43 6.26 5.60
CA LEU A 124 -16.76 7.24 6.48
C LEU A 124 -16.21 8.41 5.66
N GLY A 125 -15.68 8.13 4.46
CA GLY A 125 -15.25 9.14 3.49
C GLY A 125 -16.40 10.04 3.02
N ARG A 126 -17.57 9.47 2.70
CA ARG A 126 -18.77 10.26 2.38
C ARG A 126 -19.23 11.13 3.56
N SER A 127 -19.20 10.60 4.79
CA SER A 127 -19.55 11.42 5.97
C SER A 127 -18.52 12.51 6.25
N ALA A 128 -17.23 12.28 5.98
CA ALA A 128 -16.19 13.30 6.08
C ALA A 128 -16.38 14.41 5.04
N LEU A 129 -16.62 14.03 3.79
CA LEU A 129 -16.82 14.94 2.66
C LEU A 129 -18.06 15.84 2.87
N ALA A 130 -19.19 15.25 3.27
CA ALA A 130 -20.40 16.01 3.59
C ALA A 130 -20.22 16.99 4.77
N ARG A 131 -19.35 16.69 5.74
CA ARG A 131 -19.00 17.61 6.85
C ARG A 131 -18.11 18.78 6.42
N LEU A 132 -17.49 18.68 5.24
CA LEU A 132 -16.69 19.76 4.64
C LEU A 132 -17.50 20.58 3.61
N GLY A 133 -18.82 20.36 3.53
CA GLY A 133 -19.75 21.12 2.69
C GLY A 133 -19.95 20.59 1.27
N ASP A 134 -19.39 19.41 0.95
CA ASP A 134 -19.44 18.85 -0.41
C ASP A 134 -20.65 17.94 -0.67
N ALA A 135 -21.07 17.91 -1.94
CA ALA A 135 -22.00 16.93 -2.46
C ALA A 135 -21.38 15.52 -2.56
N PRO A 136 -22.19 14.44 -2.55
CA PRO A 136 -21.69 13.08 -2.74
C PRO A 136 -21.02 12.90 -4.12
N VAL A 137 -19.80 12.36 -4.14
CA VAL A 137 -19.13 11.98 -5.38
C VAL A 137 -19.52 10.57 -5.85
N PRO A 138 -19.67 10.32 -7.16
CA PRO A 138 -19.99 9.00 -7.68
C PRO A 138 -18.82 8.01 -7.50
N PRO A 139 -19.08 6.68 -7.47
CA PRO A 139 -18.02 5.68 -7.55
C PRO A 139 -17.32 5.72 -8.91
N ALA A 140 -16.01 5.51 -8.93
CA ALA A 140 -15.30 5.15 -10.16
C ALA A 140 -15.69 3.73 -10.57
N VAL A 141 -15.96 3.49 -11.86
CA VAL A 141 -16.18 2.13 -12.38
C VAL A 141 -14.82 1.45 -12.52
N LEU A 142 -14.62 0.34 -11.80
CA LEU A 142 -13.38 -0.46 -11.85
C LEU A 142 -13.68 -1.89 -12.31
N PRO A 143 -12.74 -2.55 -13.01
CA PRO A 143 -12.82 -3.99 -13.27
C PRO A 143 -12.86 -4.79 -11.96
N VAL A 144 -13.74 -5.81 -11.91
CA VAL A 144 -13.85 -6.76 -10.79
C VAL A 144 -12.56 -7.61 -10.74
N PRO A 145 -11.86 -7.70 -9.59
CA PRO A 145 -10.66 -8.54 -9.45
C PRO A 145 -10.94 -10.02 -9.71
N ALA A 146 -10.16 -10.64 -10.59
CA ALA A 146 -10.28 -12.05 -10.94
C ALA A 146 -9.45 -12.94 -9.99
N GLY A 147 -10.10 -13.91 -9.34
CA GLY A 147 -9.45 -14.88 -8.44
C GLY A 147 -9.10 -14.32 -7.05
N ARG A 148 -8.95 -15.22 -6.07
CA ARG A 148 -8.77 -14.85 -4.65
C ARG A 148 -7.48 -14.06 -4.41
N GLY A 149 -6.44 -14.35 -5.17
CA GLY A 149 -5.17 -13.61 -5.12
C GLY A 149 -5.33 -12.12 -5.43
N ALA A 150 -6.08 -11.76 -6.47
CA ALA A 150 -6.33 -10.36 -6.81
C ALA A 150 -7.21 -9.64 -5.77
N VAL A 151 -8.17 -10.35 -5.18
CA VAL A 151 -9.02 -9.84 -4.10
C VAL A 151 -8.21 -9.59 -2.83
N LEU A 152 -7.40 -10.56 -2.38
CA LEU A 152 -6.50 -10.40 -1.23
C LEU A 152 -5.47 -9.29 -1.42
N ALA A 153 -4.97 -9.10 -2.65
CA ALA A 153 -4.09 -8.00 -2.99
C ALA A 153 -4.77 -6.62 -2.89
N GLY A 154 -6.02 -6.50 -3.36
CA GLY A 154 -6.81 -5.28 -3.18
C GLY A 154 -7.11 -4.97 -1.71
N LEU A 155 -7.47 -6.00 -0.94
CA LEU A 155 -7.65 -5.90 0.52
C LEU A 155 -6.34 -5.48 1.22
N TYR A 156 -5.19 -6.07 0.85
CA TYR A 156 -3.89 -5.72 1.43
C TYR A 156 -3.57 -4.22 1.31
N VAL A 157 -3.81 -3.62 0.14
CA VAL A 157 -3.56 -2.18 -0.06
C VAL A 157 -4.55 -1.32 0.74
N LEU A 158 -5.82 -1.70 0.80
CA LEU A 158 -6.83 -0.94 1.56
C LEU A 158 -6.62 -1.01 3.08
N GLU A 159 -6.36 -2.21 3.61
CA GLU A 159 -6.09 -2.43 5.04
C GLU A 159 -4.77 -1.76 5.45
N GLY A 160 -3.71 -1.90 4.64
CA GLY A 160 -2.41 -1.26 4.87
C GLY A 160 -2.50 0.26 4.88
N ALA A 161 -3.34 0.85 4.00
CA ALA A 161 -3.58 2.29 3.96
C ALA A 161 -4.24 2.86 5.24
N THR A 162 -4.77 2.03 6.14
CA THR A 162 -5.24 2.49 7.47
C THR A 162 -4.11 2.76 8.46
N LEU A 163 -2.92 2.21 8.21
CA LEU A 163 -1.73 2.41 9.05
C LEU A 163 -1.12 3.79 8.82
N GLY A 164 -0.80 4.11 7.56
CA GLY A 164 -0.38 5.47 7.16
C GLY A 164 -1.46 6.51 7.40
N GLY A 165 -2.73 6.17 7.15
CA GLY A 165 -3.89 7.01 7.46
C GLY A 165 -3.93 7.47 8.92
N ALA A 166 -3.49 6.66 9.87
CA ALA A 166 -3.43 7.06 11.28
C ALA A 166 -2.41 8.18 11.58
N VAL A 167 -1.31 8.24 10.81
CA VAL A 167 -0.30 9.30 10.91
C VAL A 167 -0.84 10.60 10.30
N LEU A 168 -1.46 10.50 9.12
CA LEU A 168 -2.12 11.63 8.45
C LEU A 168 -3.26 12.21 9.31
N ALA A 169 -4.06 11.34 9.94
CA ALA A 169 -5.09 11.72 10.89
C ALA A 169 -4.55 12.35 12.18
N ARG A 170 -3.26 12.19 12.52
CA ARG A 170 -2.63 12.94 13.62
C ARG A 170 -2.28 14.35 13.17
N ARG A 171 -1.52 14.50 12.08
CA ARG A 171 -1.20 15.80 11.45
C ARG A 171 -2.43 16.67 11.21
N LEU A 172 -3.51 16.07 10.70
CA LEU A 172 -4.75 16.82 10.45
C LEU A 172 -5.47 17.29 11.71
N ARG A 173 -5.32 16.63 12.88
CA ARG A 173 -5.83 17.14 14.16
C ARG A 173 -5.02 18.34 14.65
N GLU A 174 -3.69 18.32 14.42
CA GLU A 174 -2.77 19.40 14.78
C GLU A 174 -3.09 20.69 14.00
N VAL A 175 -3.55 20.58 12.75
CA VAL A 175 -4.07 21.70 11.92
C VAL A 175 -5.60 21.88 12.00
N GLY A 176 -6.24 21.40 13.07
CA GLY A 176 -7.62 21.75 13.44
C GLY A 176 -8.76 20.99 12.75
N VAL A 177 -8.48 19.94 11.94
CA VAL A 177 -9.55 19.15 11.31
C VAL A 177 -10.28 18.30 12.36
N PRO A 178 -11.61 18.39 12.48
CA PRO A 178 -12.34 17.78 13.58
C PRO A 178 -12.35 16.24 13.50
N PRO A 179 -12.17 15.51 14.62
CA PRO A 179 -12.06 14.04 14.62
C PRO A 179 -13.15 13.25 13.87
N PRO A 180 -14.44 13.66 13.83
CA PRO A 180 -15.45 12.98 13.02
C PRO A 180 -15.17 12.94 11.52
N ALA A 181 -14.49 13.94 10.96
CA ALA A 181 -14.09 13.95 9.55
C ALA A 181 -12.91 13.00 9.28
N LEU A 182 -12.04 12.78 10.27
CA LEU A 182 -10.82 11.98 10.12
C LEU A 182 -11.05 10.46 10.19
N ARG A 183 -12.29 10.01 10.44
CA ARG A 183 -12.66 8.58 10.48
C ARG A 183 -12.41 7.83 9.17
N PHE A 184 -12.29 8.53 8.04
CA PHE A 184 -11.87 7.91 6.77
C PHE A 184 -10.42 7.40 6.82
N LEU A 185 -9.53 8.20 7.40
CA LEU A 185 -8.10 7.89 7.52
C LEU A 185 -7.81 6.95 8.69
N ASP A 186 -8.54 7.12 9.79
CA ASP A 186 -8.43 6.33 11.02
C ASP A 186 -9.78 5.64 11.37
N PRO A 187 -10.17 4.59 10.63
CA PRO A 187 -11.47 3.93 10.83
C PRO A 187 -11.55 3.05 12.08
N HIS A 188 -10.42 2.73 12.71
CA HIS A 188 -10.32 1.70 13.75
C HIS A 188 -9.74 2.19 15.09
N GLY A 189 -9.12 3.37 15.15
CA GLY A 189 -8.56 3.92 16.39
C GLY A 189 -7.55 2.96 17.03
N ALA A 190 -7.67 2.74 18.34
CA ALA A 190 -6.82 1.79 19.07
C ALA A 190 -6.83 0.36 18.48
N ARG A 191 -7.87 -0.04 17.74
CA ARG A 191 -7.97 -1.40 17.16
C ARG A 191 -7.17 -1.59 15.87
N ARG A 192 -6.62 -0.55 15.23
CA ARG A 192 -5.89 -0.64 13.93
C ARG A 192 -4.93 -1.82 13.86
N GLY A 193 -4.02 -1.94 14.82
CA GLY A 193 -3.01 -3.01 14.84
C GLY A 193 -3.59 -4.42 14.98
N ALA A 194 -4.74 -4.57 15.64
CA ALA A 194 -5.45 -5.85 15.74
C ALA A 194 -6.19 -6.17 14.44
N MET A 195 -6.85 -5.18 13.81
CA MET A 195 -7.51 -5.34 12.51
C MET A 195 -6.51 -5.74 11.42
N TRP A 196 -5.35 -5.07 11.36
CA TRP A 196 -4.26 -5.40 10.43
C TRP A 196 -3.70 -6.81 10.64
N ARG A 197 -3.37 -7.20 11.88
CA ARG A 197 -2.90 -8.56 12.16
C ARG A 197 -3.96 -9.62 11.86
N GLY A 198 -5.24 -9.33 12.12
CA GLY A 198 -6.36 -10.20 11.77
C GLY A 198 -6.50 -10.41 10.26
N PHE A 199 -6.33 -9.35 9.47
CA PHE A 199 -6.25 -9.44 8.01
C PHE A 199 -5.03 -10.26 7.56
N LEU A 200 -3.82 -9.98 8.07
CA LEU A 200 -2.62 -10.71 7.69
C LEU A 200 -2.72 -12.22 7.99
N ALA A 201 -3.35 -12.61 9.10
CA ALA A 201 -3.61 -14.01 9.40
C ALA A 201 -4.51 -14.67 8.34
N ARG A 202 -5.51 -13.96 7.79
CA ARG A 202 -6.33 -14.45 6.66
C ARG A 202 -5.56 -14.49 5.35
N LEU A 203 -4.72 -13.48 5.09
CA LEU A 203 -3.87 -13.40 3.91
C LEU A 203 -2.92 -14.60 3.81
N GLU A 204 -2.22 -14.96 4.88
CA GLU A 204 -1.30 -16.12 4.87
C GLU A 204 -2.06 -17.46 4.86
N ALA A 205 -3.21 -17.57 5.55
CA ALA A 205 -3.96 -18.83 5.66
C ALA A 205 -4.86 -19.17 4.45
N ALA A 206 -5.07 -18.25 3.49
CA ALA A 206 -5.98 -18.48 2.38
C ALA A 206 -5.50 -19.61 1.43
N PRO A 207 -6.37 -20.54 1.00
CA PRO A 207 -6.05 -21.52 -0.04
C PRO A 207 -6.06 -20.86 -1.43
N LEU A 208 -4.88 -20.70 -2.02
CA LEU A 208 -4.65 -20.10 -3.33
C LEU A 208 -4.03 -21.13 -4.29
N SER A 209 -4.48 -21.13 -5.54
CA SER A 209 -3.81 -21.82 -6.65
C SER A 209 -2.49 -21.10 -7.04
N PRO A 210 -1.56 -21.76 -7.77
CA PRO A 210 -0.33 -21.12 -8.24
C PRO A 210 -0.56 -19.85 -9.09
N GLY A 211 -1.67 -19.79 -9.85
CA GLY A 211 -2.06 -18.60 -10.60
C GLY A 211 -2.51 -17.44 -9.70
N GLU A 212 -3.25 -17.74 -8.63
CA GLU A 212 -3.65 -16.73 -7.64
C GLU A 212 -2.46 -16.26 -6.78
N GLU A 213 -1.52 -17.16 -6.47
CA GLU A 213 -0.24 -16.79 -5.84
C GLU A 213 0.59 -15.85 -6.70
N ALA A 214 0.64 -16.08 -8.02
CA ALA A 214 1.30 -15.19 -8.97
C ALA A 214 0.58 -13.84 -9.11
N ALA A 215 -0.76 -13.81 -9.00
CA ALA A 215 -1.58 -12.61 -9.16
C ALA A 215 -1.43 -11.58 -8.01
N LEU A 216 -0.98 -11.99 -6.81
CA LEU A 216 -0.87 -11.13 -5.62
C LEU A 216 -0.14 -9.81 -5.88
N CYS A 217 1.13 -9.87 -6.32
CA CYS A 217 1.94 -8.66 -6.49
C CYS A 217 1.48 -7.79 -7.69
N PRO A 218 1.19 -8.33 -8.89
CA PRO A 218 0.64 -7.56 -10.00
C PRO A 218 -0.66 -6.84 -9.65
N ALA A 219 -1.60 -7.51 -8.96
CA ALA A 219 -2.87 -6.91 -8.56
C ALA A 219 -2.67 -5.77 -7.54
N ALA A 220 -1.80 -5.95 -6.54
CA ALA A 220 -1.49 -4.89 -5.57
C ALA A 220 -0.84 -3.68 -6.25
N ARG A 221 0.13 -3.89 -7.15
CA ARG A 221 0.75 -2.83 -7.96
C ARG A 221 -0.28 -2.10 -8.82
N ALA A 222 -1.25 -2.81 -9.41
CA ALA A 222 -2.33 -2.23 -10.19
C ALA A 222 -3.35 -1.43 -9.35
N VAL A 223 -3.44 -1.67 -8.04
CA VAL A 223 -4.23 -0.83 -7.10
C VAL A 223 -3.44 0.42 -6.74
N PHE A 224 -2.16 0.31 -6.39
CA PHE A 224 -1.28 1.48 -6.16
C PHE A 224 -1.25 2.42 -7.36
N ALA A 225 -1.14 1.90 -8.59
CA ALA A 225 -1.15 2.69 -9.82
C ALA A 225 -2.44 3.52 -9.98
N ARG A 226 -3.60 2.99 -9.58
CA ARG A 226 -4.87 3.73 -9.58
C ARG A 226 -4.90 4.82 -8.52
N PHE A 227 -4.42 4.55 -7.30
CA PHE A 227 -4.31 5.58 -6.26
C PHE A 227 -3.39 6.73 -6.69
N ALA A 228 -2.24 6.42 -7.30
CA ALA A 228 -1.35 7.43 -7.88
C ALA A 228 -2.02 8.24 -9.00
N ALA A 229 -2.74 7.59 -9.93
CA ALA A 229 -3.43 8.27 -11.02
C ALA A 229 -4.58 9.21 -10.57
N CYS A 230 -5.19 8.96 -9.41
CA CYS A 230 -6.20 9.86 -8.84
C CYS A 230 -5.61 10.95 -7.93
N LEU A 231 -4.53 10.66 -7.20
CA LEU A 231 -3.95 11.57 -6.20
C LEU A 231 -2.90 12.52 -6.77
N LEU A 232 -2.25 12.15 -7.87
CA LEU A 232 -1.21 12.97 -8.49
C LEU A 232 -1.78 13.72 -9.69
N PRO A 233 -1.56 15.04 -9.82
CA PRO A 233 -2.06 15.78 -10.97
C PRO A 233 -1.43 15.24 -12.24
N SER A 234 -2.27 14.94 -13.25
CA SER A 234 -1.78 14.65 -14.59
C SER A 234 -0.87 15.81 -15.03
N ARG A 235 0.39 15.51 -15.35
CA ARG A 235 1.32 16.52 -15.89
C ARG A 235 0.71 17.05 -17.19
N ARG A 236 0.10 18.24 -17.12
CA ARG A 236 -0.25 19.01 -18.32
C ARG A 236 1.06 19.19 -19.10
N PRO A 237 1.14 18.83 -20.40
CA PRO A 237 2.30 19.18 -21.19
C PRO A 237 2.50 20.70 -21.12
N PRO A 238 3.74 21.21 -21.14
CA PRO A 238 3.97 22.64 -21.19
C PRO A 238 3.21 23.20 -22.39
N ALA A 239 2.46 24.29 -22.17
CA ALA A 239 1.72 24.91 -23.26
C ALA A 239 2.73 25.41 -24.29
N THR A 240 2.72 24.82 -25.49
CA THR A 240 3.34 25.43 -26.67
C THR A 240 2.68 26.78 -26.89
N GLN A 241 3.40 27.84 -26.55
CA GLN A 241 3.02 29.19 -26.92
C GLN A 241 3.13 29.31 -28.46
N PRO A 242 2.23 30.08 -29.10
CA PRO A 242 2.26 30.32 -30.54
C PRO A 242 3.45 31.20 -30.96
#